data_AF-A0A971NUW7-F1
#
_entry.id   AF-A0A971NUW7-F1
#
_cell.length_a   1.000
_cell.length_b   1.000
_cell.length_c   1.000
_cell.angle_alpha   90.00
_cell.angle_beta   90.00
_cell.angle_gamma   90.00
#
_symmetry.space_group_name_H-M   'P 1'
#
loop_
_entity.id
_entity.type
_entity.pdbx_description
1 polymer ?
#
loop_
_entity_poly.entity_id
_entity_poly.type
_entity_poly.pdbx_seq_one_letter_code
_entity_poly.pdbx_strand_id
1 'polypeptide(L)'
;MIPKPKSEIRRFLRFTMVGLVNTIVDFGVLNLLAGKLKLQIVPSQTISFITSVIVSFFLSRAVVYPEAGKNRTSLQMTKFIVINLIGLGIRSLMLPWLNRLFQVSFQGIELFGLTSEFLSRNAAWAISTSIVILLNFFGNRVWTFQIQPDKERR
;
A
#
# COMPACT_ATOMS: atom_id res chain seq x y z
N MET A 1 20.15 11.75 -16.12
CA MET A 1 19.08 11.76 -17.13
C MET A 1 17.74 11.64 -16.42
N ILE A 2 16.89 12.66 -16.51
CA ILE A 2 15.53 12.64 -15.94
C ILE A 2 14.65 11.84 -16.91
N PRO A 3 14.08 10.68 -16.53
CA PRO A 3 13.23 9.92 -17.43
C PRO A 3 11.90 10.64 -17.70
N LYS A 4 11.37 10.48 -18.92
CA LYS A 4 10.17 11.20 -19.40
C LYS A 4 8.91 10.88 -18.55
N PRO A 5 8.03 11.87 -18.30
CA PRO A 5 6.87 11.76 -17.41
C PRO A 5 5.85 10.66 -17.79
N LYS A 6 5.75 10.29 -19.08
CA LYS A 6 4.87 9.20 -19.54
C LYS A 6 5.26 7.81 -19.01
N SER A 7 6.54 7.60 -18.66
CA SER A 7 7.01 6.33 -18.09
C SER A 7 6.67 6.17 -16.60
N GLU A 8 6.70 7.27 -15.86
CA GLU A 8 6.44 7.33 -14.42
C GLU A 8 4.97 7.06 -14.09
N ILE A 9 4.04 7.68 -14.84
CA ILE A 9 2.59 7.43 -14.67
C ILE A 9 2.25 5.96 -14.93
N ARG A 10 2.89 5.34 -15.92
CA ARG A 10 2.67 3.91 -16.23
C ARG A 10 3.18 3.00 -15.12
N ARG A 11 4.30 3.34 -14.49
CA ARG A 11 4.84 2.62 -13.33
C ARG A 11 3.96 2.81 -12.10
N PHE A 12 3.47 4.03 -11.87
CA PHE A 12 2.49 4.32 -10.82
C PHE A 12 1.19 3.52 -11.00
N LEU A 13 0.60 3.50 -12.21
CA LEU A 13 -0.60 2.72 -12.52
C LEU A 13 -0.42 1.22 -12.27
N ARG A 14 0.73 0.66 -12.67
CA ARG A 14 1.06 -0.74 -12.40
C ARG A 14 1.23 -1.01 -10.91
N PHE A 15 1.87 -0.10 -10.17
CA PHE A 15 1.99 -0.20 -8.72
C PHE A 15 0.62 -0.19 -8.04
N THR A 16 -0.27 0.72 -8.44
CA THR A 16 -1.65 0.79 -7.95
C THR A 16 -2.44 -0.48 -8.28
N MET A 17 -2.30 -1.02 -9.50
CA MET A 17 -2.92 -2.31 -9.87
C MET A 17 -2.42 -3.46 -8.99
N VAL A 18 -1.13 -3.53 -8.70
CA VAL A 18 -0.60 -4.55 -7.79
C VAL A 18 -1.14 -4.39 -6.38
N GLY A 19 -1.24 -3.15 -5.88
CA GLY A 19 -1.90 -2.87 -4.59
C GLY A 19 -3.36 -3.33 -4.55
N LEU A 20 -4.11 -3.13 -5.64
CA LEU A 20 -5.49 -3.62 -5.76
C LEU A 20 -5.56 -5.15 -5.74
N VAL A 21 -4.72 -5.83 -6.53
CA VAL A 21 -4.65 -7.31 -6.51
C VAL A 21 -4.26 -7.81 -5.13
N ASN A 22 -3.34 -7.13 -4.46
CA ASN A 22 -2.93 -7.50 -3.11
C ASN A 22 -4.08 -7.42 -2.11
N THR A 23 -4.91 -6.37 -2.23
CA THR A 23 -6.10 -6.18 -1.40
C THR A 23 -7.15 -7.26 -1.69
N ILE A 24 -7.33 -7.64 -2.95
CA ILE A 24 -8.25 -8.72 -3.35
C ILE A 24 -7.78 -10.06 -2.78
N VAL A 25 -6.48 -10.35 -2.83
CA VAL A 25 -5.89 -11.58 -2.29
C VAL A 25 -6.06 -11.62 -0.77
N ASP A 26 -5.74 -10.54 -0.06
CA ASP A 26 -5.94 -10.46 1.39
C ASP A 26 -7.42 -10.66 1.76
N PHE A 27 -8.33 -9.94 1.10
CA PHE A 27 -9.75 -10.09 1.36
C PHE A 27 -10.27 -11.51 1.06
N GLY A 28 -9.78 -12.13 -0.02
CA GLY A 28 -10.13 -13.48 -0.42
C GLY A 28 -9.62 -14.53 0.57
N VAL A 29 -8.35 -14.43 1.00
CA VAL A 29 -7.75 -15.37 1.95
C VAL A 29 -8.41 -15.23 3.33
N LEU A 30 -8.65 -14.01 3.81
CA LEU A 30 -9.39 -13.76 5.05
C LEU A 30 -10.79 -14.39 5.01
N ASN A 31 -11.56 -14.16 3.93
CA ASN A 31 -12.91 -14.73 3.81
C ASN A 31 -12.89 -16.26 3.70
N LEU A 32 -11.87 -16.84 3.07
CA LEU A 32 -11.72 -18.28 2.98
C LEU A 32 -11.43 -18.90 4.36
N LEU A 33 -10.49 -18.32 5.12
CA LEU A 33 -10.12 -18.84 6.44
C LEU A 33 -11.16 -18.55 7.52
N ALA A 34 -11.59 -17.30 7.66
CA ALA A 34 -12.55 -16.92 8.71
C ALA A 34 -13.99 -17.33 8.34
N GLY A 35 -14.36 -17.25 7.06
CA GLY A 35 -15.71 -17.58 6.60
C GLY A 35 -15.92 -19.08 6.37
N LYS A 36 -15.14 -19.68 5.47
CA LYS A 36 -15.34 -21.11 5.10
C LYS A 36 -14.75 -22.08 6.12
N LEU A 37 -13.56 -21.80 6.65
CA LEU A 37 -12.90 -22.68 7.62
C LEU A 37 -13.26 -22.40 9.08
N LYS A 38 -14.06 -21.34 9.34
CA LYS A 38 -14.50 -20.90 10.68
C LYS A 38 -13.34 -20.78 11.69
N LEU A 39 -12.13 -20.50 11.19
CA LEU A 39 -10.98 -20.27 12.06
C LEU A 39 -11.18 -18.96 12.81
N GLN A 40 -10.58 -18.86 14.00
CA GLN A 40 -10.61 -17.62 14.77
C GLN A 40 -10.08 -16.46 13.91
N ILE A 41 -10.71 -15.28 14.06
CA ILE A 41 -10.45 -14.09 13.24
C ILE A 41 -8.97 -13.69 13.30
N VAL A 42 -8.36 -13.76 14.49
CA VAL A 42 -6.97 -13.35 14.72
C VAL A 42 -5.96 -14.17 13.89
N PRO A 43 -5.89 -15.52 14.00
CA PRO A 43 -4.97 -16.31 13.18
C PRO A 43 -5.29 -16.25 11.69
N SER A 44 -6.58 -16.16 11.32
CA SER A 44 -7.00 -16.00 9.92
C SER A 44 -6.45 -14.71 9.30
N GLN A 45 -6.49 -13.62 10.05
CA GLN A 45 -5.99 -12.31 9.63
C GLN A 45 -4.46 -12.30 9.51
N THR A 46 -3.74 -12.95 10.43
CA THR A 46 -2.28 -13.07 10.34
C THR A 46 -1.85 -13.86 9.11
N ILE A 47 -2.47 -15.01 8.85
CA ILE A 47 -2.15 -15.84 7.68
C ILE A 47 -2.47 -15.08 6.39
N SER A 48 -3.64 -14.44 6.34
CA SER A 48 -4.05 -13.61 5.21
C SER A 48 -3.03 -12.52 4.90
N PHE A 49 -2.61 -11.78 5.92
CA PHE A 49 -1.63 -10.72 5.78
C PHE A 49 -0.29 -11.24 5.24
N ILE A 50 0.21 -12.36 5.75
CA ILE A 50 1.47 -12.96 5.28
C ILE A 50 1.34 -13.39 3.81
N THR A 51 0.26 -14.08 3.45
CA THR A 51 0.01 -14.50 2.07
C THR A 51 -0.10 -13.31 1.12
N SER A 52 -0.82 -12.26 1.55
CA SER A 52 -0.93 -11.00 0.83
C SER A 52 0.45 -10.39 0.56
N VAL A 53 1.28 -10.22 1.59
CA VAL A 53 2.64 -9.66 1.47
C VAL A 53 3.49 -10.44 0.45
N ILE A 54 3.42 -11.76 0.46
CA ILE A 54 4.17 -12.62 -0.47
C ILE A 54 3.69 -12.39 -1.91
N VAL A 55 2.38 -12.44 -2.16
CA VAL A 55 1.81 -12.24 -3.50
C VAL A 55 2.11 -10.83 -4.02
N SER A 56 1.99 -9.82 -3.15
CA SER A 56 2.33 -8.42 -3.46
C SER A 56 3.75 -8.27 -3.98
N PHE A 57 4.72 -8.97 -3.38
CA PHE A 57 6.10 -8.93 -3.81
C PHE A 57 6.30 -9.51 -5.21
N PHE A 58 5.81 -10.73 -5.46
CA PHE A 58 5.98 -11.40 -6.75
C PHE A 58 5.32 -10.60 -7.89
N LEU A 59 4.13 -10.07 -7.64
CA LEU A 59 3.40 -9.28 -8.62
C LEU A 59 4.04 -7.91 -8.87
N SER A 60 4.52 -7.24 -7.81
CA SER A 60 5.25 -5.97 -7.93
C SER A 60 6.50 -6.13 -8.79
N ARG A 61 7.23 -7.23 -8.62
CA ARG A 61 8.40 -7.55 -9.44
C ARG A 61 8.03 -7.83 -10.89
N ALA A 62 7.09 -8.73 -11.13
CA ALA A 62 6.74 -9.18 -12.47
C ALA A 62 6.11 -8.08 -13.33
N VAL A 63 5.26 -7.24 -12.73
CA VAL A 63 4.45 -6.27 -13.46
C VAL A 63 5.06 -4.87 -13.44
N VAL A 64 5.52 -4.40 -12.26
CA VAL A 64 5.94 -3.00 -12.09
C VAL A 64 7.40 -2.81 -12.49
N TYR A 65 8.27 -3.77 -12.15
CA TYR A 65 9.72 -3.68 -12.38
C TYR A 65 10.30 -4.89 -13.10
N PRO A 66 9.85 -5.18 -14.34
CA PRO A 66 10.38 -6.30 -15.13
C PRO A 66 11.88 -6.16 -15.46
N GLU A 67 12.43 -4.95 -15.37
CA GLU A 67 13.85 -4.64 -15.62
C GLU A 67 14.75 -4.89 -14.39
N ALA A 68 14.20 -5.30 -13.24
CA ALA A 68 14.98 -5.63 -12.05
C ALA A 68 15.80 -6.91 -12.28
N GLY A 69 17.07 -6.74 -12.67
CA GLY A 69 18.01 -7.83 -13.00
C GLY A 69 18.20 -8.88 -11.90
N LYS A 70 18.73 -10.05 -12.28
CA LYS A 70 18.81 -11.29 -11.48
C LYS A 70 19.56 -11.19 -10.14
N ASN A 71 20.43 -10.21 -9.92
CA ASN A 71 21.49 -10.34 -8.90
C ASN A 71 21.16 -9.85 -7.47
N ARG A 72 20.02 -9.16 -7.20
CA ARG A 72 19.70 -8.64 -5.83
C ARG A 72 18.22 -8.67 -5.44
N THR A 73 17.51 -9.74 -5.81
CA THR A 73 16.06 -9.90 -5.61
C THR A 73 15.62 -9.81 -4.14
N SER A 74 16.31 -10.46 -3.20
CA SER A 74 15.87 -10.51 -1.79
C SER A 74 16.00 -9.17 -1.08
N LEU A 75 17.04 -8.37 -1.37
CA LEU A 75 17.24 -7.06 -0.77
C LEU A 75 16.19 -6.04 -1.24
N GLN A 76 15.79 -6.11 -2.51
CA GLN A 76 14.71 -5.29 -3.06
C GLN A 76 13.35 -5.68 -2.47
N MET A 77 13.12 -6.97 -2.25
CA MET A 77 11.94 -7.48 -1.54
C MET A 77 11.82 -6.90 -0.14
N THR A 78 12.88 -7.02 0.67
CA THR A 78 12.88 -6.53 2.05
C THR A 78 12.61 -5.04 2.10
N LYS A 79 13.26 -4.23 1.25
CA LYS A 79 13.03 -2.78 1.19
C LYS A 79 11.59 -2.42 0.79
N PHE A 80 11.03 -3.13 -0.18
CA PHE A 80 9.64 -2.94 -0.61
C PHE A 80 8.66 -3.25 0.52
N ILE A 81 8.85 -4.38 1.19
CA ILE A 81 8.02 -4.79 2.34
C ILE A 81 8.15 -3.75 3.46
N VAL A 82 9.37 -3.31 3.79
CA VAL A 82 9.62 -2.30 4.82
C VAL A 82 8.89 -0.99 4.51
N ILE A 83 8.96 -0.48 3.27
CA ILE A 83 8.26 0.76 2.91
C ILE A 83 6.74 0.59 3.01
N ASN A 84 6.19 -0.52 2.53
CA ASN A 84 4.74 -0.77 2.63
C ASN A 84 4.29 -0.95 4.09
N LEU A 85 5.09 -1.59 4.93
CA LEU A 85 4.84 -1.70 6.37
C LEU A 85 4.89 -0.34 7.07
N ILE A 86 5.86 0.50 6.72
CA ILE A 86 5.95 1.88 7.22
C ILE A 86 4.70 2.67 6.79
N GLY A 87 4.31 2.59 5.52
CA GLY A 87 3.08 3.22 5.02
C GLY A 87 1.85 2.74 5.79
N LEU A 88 1.73 1.45 6.03
CA LEU A 88 0.63 0.87 6.81
C LEU A 88 0.63 1.33 8.28
N GLY A 89 1.81 1.42 8.90
CA GLY A 89 1.97 1.96 10.25
C GLY A 89 1.55 3.44 10.33
N ILE A 90 2.05 4.27 9.41
CA ILE A 90 1.68 5.69 9.31
C ILE A 90 0.17 5.84 9.14
N ARG A 91 -0.44 5.05 8.23
CA ARG A 91 -1.90 5.05 8.03
C ARG A 91 -2.64 4.74 9.31
N SER A 92 -2.22 3.68 10.01
CA SER A 92 -2.89 3.18 11.21
C SER A 92 -2.83 4.17 12.36
N LEU A 93 -1.75 4.97 12.45
CA LEU A 93 -1.62 6.04 13.43
C LEU A 93 -2.37 7.31 13.03
N MET A 94 -2.31 7.71 11.75
CA MET A 94 -2.98 8.91 11.24
C MET A 94 -4.50 8.80 11.23
N LEU A 95 -5.05 7.64 10.86
CA LEU A 95 -6.48 7.47 10.65
C LEU A 95 -7.32 7.82 11.89
N PRO A 96 -7.04 7.31 13.11
CA PRO A 96 -7.78 7.72 14.31
C PRO A 96 -7.56 9.18 14.69
N TRP A 97 -6.37 9.74 14.42
CA TRP A 97 -6.06 11.14 14.70
C TRP A 97 -6.84 12.09 13.77
N LEU A 98 -6.79 11.85 12.46
CA LEU A 98 -7.57 12.60 11.46
C LEU A 98 -9.08 12.44 11.68
N ASN A 99 -9.54 11.24 12.04
CA ASN A 99 -10.96 11.03 12.30
C ASN A 99 -11.45 11.90 13.46
N ARG A 100 -10.72 11.98 14.57
CA ARG A 100 -11.08 12.88 15.68
C ARG A 100 -11.05 14.34 15.26
N LEU A 101 -10.03 14.75 14.50
CA LEU A 101 -9.92 16.13 14.01
C LEU A 101 -11.15 16.52 13.17
N PHE A 102 -11.52 15.68 12.20
CA PHE A 102 -12.67 15.95 11.34
C PHE A 102 -14.01 15.78 12.05
N GLN A 103 -14.10 14.88 13.04
CA GLN A 103 -15.31 14.78 13.87
C GLN A 103 -15.59 16.11 14.57
N VAL A 104 -14.56 16.78 15.11
CA VAL A 104 -14.70 18.11 15.71
C VAL A 104 -15.04 19.17 14.65
N SER A 105 -14.39 19.15 13.49
CA SER A 105 -14.64 20.13 12.42
C SER A 105 -16.01 20.01 11.77
N PHE A 106 -16.61 18.81 11.75
CA PHE A 106 -17.91 18.56 11.14
C PHE A 106 -19.06 18.47 12.16
N GLN A 107 -18.82 18.84 13.43
CA GLN A 107 -19.89 18.84 14.44
C GLN A 107 -21.07 19.70 13.98
N GLY A 108 -22.27 19.10 14.00
CA GLY A 108 -23.51 19.77 13.63
C GLY A 108 -23.78 19.86 12.11
N ILE A 109 -22.93 19.28 11.27
CA ILE A 109 -23.21 19.17 9.83
C ILE A 109 -23.97 17.88 9.56
N GLU A 110 -25.24 18.03 9.18
CA GLU A 110 -26.06 16.99 8.59
C GLU A 110 -26.45 17.43 7.17
N LEU A 111 -25.74 16.90 6.17
CA LEU A 111 -25.98 17.25 4.77
C LEU A 111 -26.65 16.06 4.08
N PHE A 112 -27.88 16.22 3.61
CA PHE A 112 -28.61 15.18 2.84
C PHE A 112 -28.66 13.80 3.55
N GLY A 113 -28.77 13.76 4.88
CA GLY A 113 -28.77 12.51 5.66
C GLY A 113 -27.39 11.88 5.89
N LEU A 114 -26.30 12.54 5.46
CA LEU A 114 -24.94 12.14 5.80
C LEU A 114 -24.60 12.63 7.21
N THR A 115 -24.34 11.69 8.11
CA THR A 115 -23.93 11.99 9.47
C THR A 115 -22.50 12.55 9.52
N SER A 116 -22.22 13.39 10.51
CA SER A 116 -20.88 13.93 10.75
C SER A 116 -19.84 12.83 10.98
N GLU A 117 -20.26 11.70 11.56
CA GLU A 117 -19.42 10.50 11.73
C GLU A 117 -19.06 9.85 10.39
N PHE A 118 -20.02 9.77 9.46
CA PHE A 118 -19.75 9.25 8.12
C PHE A 118 -18.76 10.16 7.37
N LEU A 119 -18.98 11.48 7.41
CA LEU A 119 -18.15 12.45 6.69
C LEU A 119 -16.70 12.46 7.20
N SER A 120 -16.53 12.50 8.53
CA SER A 120 -15.21 12.49 9.18
C SER A 120 -14.43 11.21 8.90
N ARG A 121 -15.07 10.03 9.00
CA ARG A 121 -14.44 8.75 8.73
C ARG A 121 -13.96 8.63 7.29
N ASN A 122 -14.80 9.03 6.33
CA ASN A 122 -14.44 8.97 4.91
C ASN A 122 -13.34 9.98 4.56
N ALA A 123 -13.39 11.20 5.10
CA ALA A 123 -12.33 12.20 4.92
C ALA A 123 -10.98 11.72 5.49
N ALA A 124 -10.99 11.18 6.71
CA ALA A 124 -9.79 10.61 7.34
C ALA A 124 -9.23 9.43 6.53
N TRP A 125 -10.09 8.53 6.04
CA TRP A 125 -9.69 7.41 5.20
C TRP A 125 -9.07 7.87 3.88
N ALA A 126 -9.66 8.85 3.21
CA ALA A 126 -9.18 9.37 1.92
C ALA A 126 -7.80 10.05 2.05
N ILE A 127 -7.64 10.91 3.06
CA ILE A 127 -6.39 11.65 3.27
C ILE A 127 -5.27 10.71 3.71
N SER A 128 -5.55 9.82 4.68
CA SER A 128 -4.55 8.84 5.13
C SER A 128 -4.10 7.93 3.99
N THR A 129 -5.02 7.42 3.17
CA THR A 129 -4.70 6.58 2.02
C THR A 129 -3.87 7.32 0.97
N SER A 130 -4.21 8.58 0.68
CA SER A 130 -3.48 9.40 -0.30
C SER A 130 -2.02 9.62 0.11
N ILE A 131 -1.79 9.97 1.38
CA ILE A 131 -0.44 10.17 1.91
C ILE A 131 0.38 8.87 1.82
N VAL A 132 -0.22 7.74 2.17
CA VAL A 132 0.44 6.42 2.12
C VAL A 132 0.81 6.02 0.70
N ILE A 133 -0.07 6.28 -0.27
CA ILE A 133 0.21 6.03 -1.69
C ILE A 133 1.42 6.84 -2.14
N LEU A 134 1.49 8.13 -1.77
CA LEU A 134 2.63 8.99 -2.11
C LEU A 134 3.91 8.47 -1.45
N LEU A 135 3.88 8.14 -0.16
CA LEU A 135 5.02 7.61 0.59
C LEU A 135 5.52 6.29 0.00
N ASN A 136 4.60 5.39 -0.33
CA ASN A 136 4.94 4.12 -0.96
C ASN A 136 5.57 4.31 -2.34
N PHE A 137 5.07 5.26 -3.14
CA PHE A 137 5.64 5.54 -4.45
C PHE A 137 7.04 6.17 -4.35
N PHE A 138 7.18 7.25 -3.59
CA PHE A 138 8.46 7.97 -3.47
C PHE A 138 9.50 7.15 -2.71
N GLY A 139 9.11 6.48 -1.62
CA GLY A 139 10.00 5.61 -0.85
C GLY A 139 10.54 4.47 -1.71
N ASN A 140 9.67 3.76 -2.44
CA ASN A 140 10.13 2.67 -3.30
C ASN A 140 11.01 3.16 -4.46
N ARG A 141 10.71 4.32 -5.02
CA ARG A 141 11.55 4.94 -6.04
C ARG A 141 12.94 5.29 -5.51
N VAL A 142 13.00 5.99 -4.38
CA VAL A 142 14.25 6.55 -3.85
C VAL A 142 15.10 5.50 -3.17
N TRP A 143 14.54 4.42 -2.61
CA TRP A 143 15.32 3.49 -1.78
C TRP A 143 15.35 2.05 -2.29
N THR A 144 14.24 1.56 -2.84
CA THR A 144 14.11 0.18 -3.34
C THR A 144 14.71 0.03 -4.74
N PHE A 145 14.43 0.97 -5.64
CA PHE A 145 14.80 0.90 -7.05
C PHE A 145 15.81 1.97 -7.47
N GLN A 146 16.76 2.31 -6.61
CA GLN A 146 17.92 3.09 -7.03
C GLN A 146 18.65 2.31 -8.12
N ILE A 147 18.73 2.90 -9.31
CA ILE A 147 19.60 2.43 -10.39
C ILE A 147 21.03 2.59 -9.84
N GLN A 148 21.68 1.47 -9.55
CA GLN A 148 23.08 1.47 -9.17
C GLN A 148 23.86 1.97 -10.39
N PRO A 149 24.63 3.07 -10.30
CA PRO A 149 25.46 3.50 -11.41
C PRO A 149 26.41 2.34 -11.72
N ASP A 150 26.42 1.97 -12.99
CA ASP A 150 27.19 0.86 -13.51
C ASP A 150 28.66 1.02 -13.08
N LYS A 151 29.11 0.14 -12.18
CA LYS A 151 30.52 0.08 -11.77
C LYS A 151 31.29 -0.75 -12.79
N GLU A 152 31.17 -0.41 -14.08
CA GLU A 152 31.91 -1.05 -15.16
C GLU A 152 32.38 0.01 -16.18
N ARG A 153 33.25 0.90 -15.67
CA ARG A 153 34.32 1.54 -16.44
C ARG A 153 35.47 1.84 -15.49
N ARG A 154 36.32 0.86 -15.19
CA ARG A 154 37.77 1.04 -14.92
C ARG A 154 38.50 -0.26 -15.23
#